data_AF-A0A1D2QTX3-F1
#
_entry.id   AF-A0A1D2QTX3-F1
#
_cell.length_a   1.000
_cell.length_b   1.000
_cell.length_c   1.000
_cell.angle_alpha   90.00
_cell.angle_beta   90.00
_cell.angle_gamma   90.00
#
_symmetry.space_group_name_H-M   'P 1'
#
loop_
_entity.id
_entity.type
_entity.pdbx_description
1 polymer ?
#
loop_
_entity_poly.entity_id
_entity_poly.type
_entity_poly.pdbx_seq_one_letter_code
_entity_poly.pdbx_strand_id
1 'polypeptide(L)'
;MSVVLESTHDKNFNVSDGQSLQLEQLQEVITLINTVSIAKSQRFQYMVWLREISIILDCKKVGTPLYSKIIHSMLTIAKLLCDWPLIIFIQKNLIKTHQKKSLLEKFFDALLLGEAYFQLGLFNLSMQVLESQLLYDPKNTKLYHCRHAVMEKLQKPRISEQGRGGNNEIYLTPLQAYHLESFSWQYSQSVMELCNLCDFRCDDEWLGWFDDMQQEMSRTLFAVVHREWGIIGCVSLQVFDGIGFFYYWLGEDFQACGFGPKAVNLLLDYGYCTMEMNCCYAKVYQHNIPSHKAIKKLGFEMLPFSALPPYENEVFYYLGNKRTNSVLFMELRRLLRYMDSALDILPNQCFNKNKPA
;
A
#
# COMPACT_ATOMS: atom_id res chain seq x y z
N MET A 1 -13.09 -32.14 0.98
CA MET A 1 -13.85 -31.99 -0.27
C MET A 1 -13.37 -30.72 -0.94
N SER A 2 -12.34 -30.83 -1.78
CA SER A 2 -11.86 -29.73 -2.60
C SER A 2 -12.73 -29.68 -3.84
N VAL A 3 -13.66 -28.73 -3.91
CA VAL A 3 -14.35 -28.43 -5.18
C VAL A 3 -13.32 -27.74 -6.05
N VAL A 4 -12.62 -28.52 -6.88
CA VAL A 4 -11.84 -28.00 -7.98
C VAL A 4 -12.85 -27.45 -8.98
N LEU A 5 -13.10 -26.15 -8.92
CA LEU A 5 -13.72 -25.44 -10.03
C LEU A 5 -12.67 -25.45 -11.15
N GLU A 6 -12.78 -26.41 -12.06
CA GLU A 6 -12.09 -26.36 -13.35
C GLU A 6 -12.29 -24.97 -13.95
N SER A 7 -11.23 -24.36 -14.46
CA SER A 7 -11.27 -23.00 -15.03
C SER A 7 -12.31 -22.95 -16.15
N THR A 8 -13.50 -22.43 -15.84
CA THR A 8 -14.64 -22.29 -16.75
C THR A 8 -14.48 -21.13 -17.73
N HIS A 9 -13.24 -20.72 -18.05
CA HIS A 9 -13.00 -19.60 -18.96
C HIS A 9 -13.45 -19.86 -20.41
N ASP A 10 -13.73 -21.11 -20.79
CA ASP A 10 -14.20 -21.45 -22.15
C ASP A 10 -15.71 -21.74 -22.26
N LYS A 11 -16.49 -21.60 -21.17
CA LYS A 11 -17.94 -21.77 -21.28
C LYS A 11 -18.60 -20.43 -21.59
N ASN A 12 -18.80 -20.16 -22.88
CA ASN A 12 -19.76 -19.16 -23.35
C ASN A 12 -21.14 -19.47 -22.73
N PHE A 13 -21.57 -18.65 -21.77
CA PHE A 13 -22.84 -18.81 -21.07
C PHE A 13 -24.00 -18.39 -21.98
N ASN A 14 -24.70 -19.38 -22.56
CA ASN A 14 -25.91 -19.17 -23.34
C ASN A 14 -27.13 -19.03 -22.40
N VAL A 15 -27.90 -17.95 -22.54
CA VAL A 15 -28.84 -17.43 -21.52
C VAL A 15 -30.26 -18.04 -21.59
N SER A 16 -30.60 -18.85 -22.60
CA SER A 16 -32.03 -19.12 -22.89
C SER A 16 -32.73 -20.18 -22.04
N ASP A 17 -32.06 -21.24 -21.55
CA ASP A 17 -32.76 -22.37 -20.88
C ASP A 17 -32.16 -22.83 -19.53
N GLY A 18 -31.21 -22.06 -18.96
CA GLY A 18 -30.38 -22.47 -17.80
C GLY A 18 -30.67 -21.79 -16.45
N GLN A 19 -31.81 -21.12 -16.27
CA GLN A 19 -32.01 -20.21 -15.13
C GLN A 19 -31.99 -20.85 -13.73
N SER A 20 -32.39 -22.12 -13.58
CA SER A 20 -32.37 -22.80 -12.27
C SER A 20 -30.96 -23.20 -11.85
N LEU A 21 -30.18 -23.78 -12.76
CA LEU A 21 -28.80 -24.20 -12.53
C LEU A 21 -27.90 -22.99 -12.21
N GLN A 22 -28.18 -21.84 -12.82
CA GLN A 22 -27.46 -20.58 -12.54
C GLN A 22 -27.74 -20.02 -11.13
N LEU A 23 -28.94 -20.26 -10.58
CA LEU A 23 -29.30 -19.76 -9.25
C LEU A 23 -28.66 -20.56 -8.12
N GLU A 24 -28.55 -21.89 -8.27
CA GLU A 24 -27.86 -22.75 -7.32
C GLU A 24 -26.36 -22.46 -7.29
N GLN A 25 -25.72 -22.37 -8.47
CA GLN A 25 -24.31 -21.98 -8.58
C GLN A 25 -24.06 -20.60 -7.95
N LEU A 26 -24.97 -19.65 -8.15
CA LEU A 26 -24.88 -18.33 -7.52
C LEU A 26 -24.96 -18.41 -5.99
N GLN A 27 -25.84 -19.22 -5.45
CA GLN A 27 -25.97 -19.41 -4.01
C GLN A 27 -24.75 -20.09 -3.40
N GLU A 28 -24.16 -21.08 -4.08
CA GLU A 28 -22.91 -21.72 -3.66
C GLU A 28 -21.75 -20.72 -3.62
N VAL A 29 -21.58 -19.91 -4.67
CA VAL A 29 -20.51 -18.89 -4.72
C VAL A 29 -20.73 -17.81 -3.66
N ILE A 30 -21.95 -17.31 -3.48
CA ILE A 30 -22.27 -16.36 -2.39
C ILE A 30 -21.94 -16.97 -1.03
N THR A 31 -22.26 -18.25 -0.82
CA THR A 31 -21.95 -18.96 0.42
C THR A 31 -20.44 -19.06 0.62
N LEU A 32 -19.69 -19.44 -0.42
CA LEU A 32 -18.23 -19.51 -0.40
C LEU A 32 -17.58 -18.16 -0.08
N ILE A 33 -18.10 -17.08 -0.66
CA ILE A 33 -17.63 -15.72 -0.41
C ILE A 33 -17.85 -15.34 1.05
N ASN A 34 -19.05 -15.60 1.57
CA ASN A 34 -19.44 -15.19 2.91
C ASN A 34 -18.80 -16.05 4.01
N THR A 35 -18.29 -17.25 3.68
CA THR A 35 -17.48 -18.08 4.60
C THR A 35 -15.98 -17.80 4.52
N VAL A 36 -15.56 -16.81 3.70
CA VAL A 36 -14.16 -16.31 3.60
C VAL A 36 -13.16 -17.40 3.21
N SER A 37 -13.61 -18.42 2.47
CA SER A 37 -12.74 -19.51 2.01
C SER A 37 -12.05 -19.22 0.66
N ILE A 38 -11.96 -17.95 0.23
CA ILE A 38 -11.44 -17.60 -1.10
C ILE A 38 -9.94 -17.32 -1.05
N ALA A 39 -9.19 -18.04 -1.88
CA ALA A 39 -7.76 -17.81 -2.08
C ALA A 39 -7.50 -16.39 -2.61
N LYS A 40 -6.40 -15.75 -2.17
CA LYS A 40 -6.02 -14.38 -2.60
C LYS A 40 -6.09 -14.19 -4.12
N SER A 41 -5.58 -15.16 -4.88
CA SER A 41 -5.54 -15.14 -6.35
C SER A 41 -6.90 -15.16 -7.05
N GLN A 42 -7.97 -15.59 -6.37
CA GLN A 42 -9.31 -15.74 -6.97
C GLN A 42 -10.23 -14.53 -6.72
N ARG A 43 -9.89 -13.68 -5.75
CA ARG A 43 -10.77 -12.59 -5.27
C ARG A 43 -11.18 -11.64 -6.39
N PHE A 44 -10.24 -11.25 -7.24
CA PHE A 44 -10.51 -10.35 -8.37
C PHE A 44 -11.50 -10.96 -9.37
N GLN A 45 -11.30 -12.23 -9.72
CA GLN A 45 -12.20 -12.94 -10.64
C GLN A 45 -13.63 -13.00 -10.10
N TYR A 46 -13.79 -13.29 -8.81
CA TYR A 46 -15.12 -13.26 -8.18
C TYR A 46 -15.74 -11.86 -8.15
N MET A 47 -14.95 -10.80 -7.95
CA MET A 47 -15.44 -9.43 -8.03
C MET A 47 -15.98 -9.10 -9.42
N VAL A 48 -15.24 -9.45 -10.49
CA VAL A 48 -15.68 -9.24 -11.87
C VAL A 48 -16.98 -9.99 -12.14
N TRP A 49 -17.03 -11.27 -11.77
CA TRP A 49 -18.21 -12.11 -11.94
C TRP A 49 -19.45 -11.57 -11.19
N LEU A 50 -19.29 -11.09 -9.95
CA LEU A 50 -20.38 -10.47 -9.20
C LEU A 50 -20.90 -9.18 -9.86
N ARG A 51 -20.01 -8.38 -10.46
CA ARG A 51 -20.41 -7.16 -11.21
C ARG A 51 -21.20 -7.51 -12.47
N GLU A 52 -20.79 -8.54 -13.20
CA GLU A 52 -21.53 -8.99 -14.38
C GLU A 52 -22.94 -9.47 -14.01
N ILE A 53 -23.05 -10.25 -12.94
CA ILE A 53 -24.35 -10.73 -12.44
C ILE A 53 -25.21 -9.58 -11.91
N SER A 54 -24.63 -8.60 -11.22
CA SER A 54 -25.39 -7.47 -10.70
C SER A 54 -26.02 -6.67 -11.85
N ILE A 55 -25.30 -6.45 -12.95
CA ILE A 55 -25.82 -5.81 -14.17
C ILE A 55 -27.00 -6.59 -14.75
N ILE A 56 -26.90 -7.92 -14.83
CA ILE A 56 -27.99 -8.78 -15.35
C ILE A 56 -29.24 -8.68 -14.47
N LEU A 57 -29.08 -8.55 -13.16
CA LEU A 57 -30.19 -8.47 -12.19
C LEU A 57 -30.80 -7.07 -12.05
N ASP A 58 -30.03 -6.02 -12.33
CA ASP A 58 -30.40 -4.60 -12.12
C ASP A 58 -31.64 -4.19 -12.93
N CYS A 59 -31.92 -4.86 -14.05
CA CYS A 59 -33.04 -4.49 -14.93
C CYS A 59 -34.43 -4.91 -14.39
N LYS A 60 -34.54 -5.83 -13.41
CA LYS A 60 -35.86 -6.37 -12.98
C LYS A 60 -36.01 -6.74 -11.50
N LYS A 61 -34.94 -6.78 -10.69
CA LYS A 61 -34.97 -7.40 -9.35
C LYS A 61 -34.30 -6.58 -8.24
N VAL A 62 -34.17 -5.29 -8.46
CA VAL A 62 -33.67 -4.35 -7.45
C VAL A 62 -34.53 -4.43 -6.18
N GLY A 63 -33.89 -4.59 -5.03
CA GLY A 63 -34.54 -4.75 -3.72
C GLY A 63 -34.91 -6.19 -3.32
N THR A 64 -34.64 -7.19 -4.17
CA THR A 64 -34.82 -8.60 -3.81
C THR A 64 -33.77 -9.08 -2.80
N PRO A 65 -34.07 -10.09 -1.95
CA PRO A 65 -33.11 -10.66 -1.01
C PRO A 65 -31.83 -11.18 -1.69
N LEU A 66 -31.95 -11.68 -2.92
CA LEU A 66 -30.79 -12.14 -3.70
C LEU A 66 -29.87 -10.99 -4.08
N TYR A 67 -30.43 -9.86 -4.53
CA TYR A 67 -29.65 -8.67 -4.86
C TYR A 67 -28.89 -8.15 -3.62
N SER A 68 -29.55 -8.08 -2.45
CA SER A 68 -28.88 -7.73 -1.19
C SER A 68 -27.72 -8.66 -0.85
N LYS A 69 -27.87 -9.98 -1.07
CA LYS A 69 -26.78 -10.94 -0.87
C LYS A 69 -25.60 -10.69 -1.81
N ILE A 70 -25.86 -10.39 -3.08
CA ILE A 70 -24.81 -10.07 -4.07
C ILE A 70 -24.06 -8.81 -3.66
N ILE A 71 -24.78 -7.75 -3.30
CA ILE A 71 -24.17 -6.49 -2.84
C ILE A 71 -23.31 -6.72 -1.59
N HIS A 72 -23.80 -7.52 -0.63
CA HIS A 72 -23.02 -7.88 0.55
C HIS A 72 -21.76 -8.68 0.18
N SER A 73 -21.87 -9.67 -0.72
CA SER A 73 -20.71 -10.41 -1.21
C SER A 73 -19.73 -9.53 -1.98
N MET A 74 -20.20 -8.53 -2.73
CA MET A 74 -19.34 -7.53 -3.37
C MET A 74 -18.60 -6.70 -2.31
N LEU A 75 -19.26 -6.26 -1.24
CA LEU A 75 -18.60 -5.55 -0.14
C LEU A 75 -17.54 -6.42 0.54
N THR A 76 -17.84 -7.69 0.80
CA THR A 76 -16.89 -8.65 1.38
C THR A 76 -15.66 -8.81 0.50
N ILE A 77 -15.85 -9.02 -0.81
CA ILE A 77 -14.71 -9.16 -1.73
C ILE A 77 -13.96 -7.83 -1.90
N ALA A 78 -14.65 -6.70 -1.97
CA ALA A 78 -14.01 -5.39 -2.05
C ALA A 78 -13.11 -5.14 -0.84
N LYS A 79 -13.57 -5.52 0.37
CA LYS A 79 -12.75 -5.46 1.58
C LYS A 79 -11.52 -6.37 1.47
N LEU A 80 -11.71 -7.62 1.06
CA LEU A 80 -10.60 -8.58 0.87
C LEU A 80 -9.61 -8.17 -0.24
N LEU A 81 -10.02 -7.30 -1.15
CA LEU A 81 -9.18 -6.70 -2.20
C LEU A 81 -8.58 -5.35 -1.78
N CYS A 82 -8.91 -4.84 -0.59
CA CYS A 82 -8.60 -3.47 -0.18
C CYS A 82 -9.11 -2.39 -1.18
N ASP A 83 -10.19 -2.67 -1.93
CA ASP A 83 -10.81 -1.72 -2.87
C ASP A 83 -11.78 -0.79 -2.12
N TRP A 84 -11.20 0.11 -1.31
CA TRP A 84 -11.92 1.06 -0.48
C TRP A 84 -12.82 2.03 -1.27
N PRO A 85 -12.44 2.54 -2.47
CA PRO A 85 -13.35 3.33 -3.29
C PRO A 85 -14.58 2.55 -3.71
N LEU A 86 -14.43 1.28 -4.09
CA LEU A 86 -15.56 0.45 -4.45
C LEU A 86 -16.49 0.24 -3.27
N ILE A 87 -15.97 0.04 -2.05
CA ILE A 87 -16.80 -0.01 -0.84
C ILE A 87 -17.62 1.27 -0.69
N ILE A 88 -16.98 2.44 -0.83
CA ILE A 88 -17.67 3.74 -0.75
C ILE A 88 -18.73 3.86 -1.85
N PHE A 89 -18.41 3.46 -3.08
CA PHE A 89 -19.32 3.49 -4.21
C PHE A 89 -20.55 2.62 -3.95
N ILE A 90 -20.35 1.36 -3.54
CA ILE A 90 -21.43 0.41 -3.26
C ILE A 90 -22.31 0.95 -2.12
N GLN A 91 -21.71 1.39 -1.01
CA GLN A 91 -22.44 1.94 0.15
C GLN A 91 -23.25 3.19 -0.19
N LYS A 92 -22.67 4.11 -0.97
CA LYS A 92 -23.34 5.39 -1.30
C LYS A 92 -24.39 5.26 -2.40
N ASN A 93 -24.15 4.43 -3.40
CA ASN A 93 -24.95 4.44 -4.63
C ASN A 93 -25.88 3.24 -4.74
N LEU A 94 -25.43 2.04 -4.34
CA LEU A 94 -26.23 0.82 -4.53
C LEU A 94 -27.09 0.52 -3.31
N ILE A 95 -26.64 0.89 -2.11
CA ILE A 95 -27.37 0.53 -0.90
C ILE A 95 -28.35 1.63 -0.43
N LYS A 96 -28.02 2.91 -0.58
CA LYS A 96 -28.90 4.02 -0.16
C LYS A 96 -30.27 4.00 -0.82
N THR A 97 -30.35 3.45 -2.02
CA THR A 97 -31.56 3.43 -2.84
C THR A 97 -32.56 2.35 -2.45
N HIS A 98 -32.18 1.32 -1.65
CA HIS A 98 -32.89 0.03 -1.76
C HIS A 98 -33.41 -0.69 -0.50
N GLN A 99 -33.45 -0.16 0.73
CA GLN A 99 -34.13 -0.90 1.81
C GLN A 99 -34.45 -0.12 3.11
N LYS A 100 -35.57 -0.51 3.76
CA LYS A 100 -35.73 -0.39 5.22
C LYS A 100 -34.79 -1.40 5.89
N LYS A 101 -33.56 -0.98 6.16
CA LYS A 101 -32.59 -1.81 6.89
C LYS A 101 -32.92 -1.92 8.37
N SER A 102 -32.59 -3.07 8.95
CA SER A 102 -32.49 -3.24 10.39
C SER A 102 -31.42 -2.31 10.98
N LEU A 103 -31.50 -2.05 12.29
CA LEU A 103 -30.49 -1.23 12.98
C LEU A 103 -29.09 -1.85 12.89
N LEU A 104 -29.01 -3.19 12.95
CA LEU A 104 -27.76 -3.94 12.90
C LEU A 104 -27.05 -3.81 11.54
N GLU A 105 -27.81 -3.86 10.44
CA GLU A 105 -27.25 -3.68 9.09
C GLU A 105 -26.73 -2.25 8.90
N LYS A 106 -27.50 -1.24 9.34
CA LYS A 106 -27.05 0.17 9.31
C LYS A 106 -25.73 0.36 10.05
N PHE A 107 -25.59 -0.31 11.19
CA PHE A 107 -24.38 -0.29 12.00
C PHE A 107 -23.19 -0.91 11.26
N PHE A 108 -23.35 -2.12 10.71
CA PHE A 108 -22.27 -2.80 9.97
C PHE A 108 -21.81 -1.97 8.77
N ASP A 109 -22.75 -1.41 8.03
CA ASP A 109 -22.48 -0.57 6.87
C ASP A 109 -21.73 0.71 7.23
N ALA A 110 -22.08 1.32 8.35
CA ALA A 110 -21.41 2.52 8.82
C ALA A 110 -20.00 2.23 9.35
N LEU A 111 -19.78 1.10 10.03
CA LEU A 111 -18.43 0.67 10.41
C LEU A 111 -17.56 0.45 9.18
N LEU A 112 -18.05 -0.31 8.20
CA LEU A 112 -17.32 -0.59 6.98
C LEU A 112 -17.05 0.68 6.16
N LEU A 113 -18.02 1.59 6.06
CA LEU A 113 -17.84 2.87 5.39
C LEU A 113 -16.85 3.79 6.14
N GLY A 114 -16.93 3.82 7.46
CA GLY A 114 -15.98 4.54 8.31
C GLY A 114 -14.55 4.00 8.15
N GLU A 115 -14.40 2.68 8.10
CA GLU A 115 -13.14 1.99 7.83
C GLU A 115 -12.61 2.32 6.44
N ALA A 116 -13.42 2.25 5.39
CA ALA A 116 -13.00 2.60 4.03
C ALA A 116 -12.51 4.06 3.93
N TYR A 117 -13.22 5.01 4.55
CA TYR A 117 -12.73 6.38 4.64
C TYR A 117 -11.45 6.50 5.44
N PHE A 118 -11.30 5.75 6.54
CA PHE A 118 -10.09 5.75 7.34
C PHE A 118 -8.88 5.27 6.52
N GLN A 119 -9.03 4.16 5.79
CA GLN A 119 -7.97 3.58 4.96
C GLN A 119 -7.53 4.49 3.80
N LEU A 120 -8.45 5.31 3.27
CA LEU A 120 -8.13 6.33 2.26
C LEU A 120 -7.62 7.66 2.85
N GLY A 121 -7.39 7.73 4.17
CA GLY A 121 -7.05 8.97 4.86
C GLY A 121 -8.12 10.06 4.73
N LEU A 122 -9.39 9.70 4.57
CA LEU A 122 -10.52 10.62 4.63
C LEU A 122 -11.06 10.70 6.06
N PHE A 123 -10.16 10.98 7.03
CA PHE A 123 -10.45 10.92 8.47
C PHE A 123 -11.64 11.77 8.90
N ASN A 124 -11.85 12.95 8.30
CA ASN A 124 -13.02 13.79 8.60
C ASN A 124 -14.34 13.10 8.20
N LEU A 125 -14.37 12.45 7.03
CA LEU A 125 -15.55 11.70 6.59
C LEU A 125 -15.74 10.43 7.42
N SER A 126 -14.64 9.74 7.77
CA SER A 126 -14.67 8.61 8.69
C SER A 126 -15.28 9.02 10.04
N MET A 127 -14.80 10.13 10.62
CA MET A 127 -15.31 10.70 11.87
C MET A 127 -16.81 10.99 11.79
N GLN A 128 -17.25 11.69 10.74
CA GLN A 128 -18.65 12.03 10.55
C GLN A 128 -19.56 10.79 10.50
N VAL A 129 -19.14 9.73 9.79
CA VAL A 129 -19.90 8.47 9.75
C VAL A 129 -19.98 7.84 11.14
N LEU A 130 -18.86 7.74 11.87
CA LEU A 130 -18.81 7.13 13.18
C LEU A 130 -19.62 7.92 14.23
N GLU A 131 -19.49 9.24 14.24
CA GLU A 131 -20.24 10.11 15.15
C GLU A 131 -21.73 10.09 14.87
N SER A 132 -22.13 10.05 13.59
CA SER A 132 -23.55 9.90 13.23
C SER A 132 -24.16 8.63 13.82
N GLN A 133 -23.41 7.52 13.86
CA GLN A 133 -23.89 6.27 14.45
C GLN A 133 -23.87 6.28 15.97
N LEU A 134 -22.86 6.90 16.59
CA LEU A 134 -22.80 7.06 18.04
C LEU A 134 -23.95 7.91 18.59
N LEU A 135 -24.52 8.81 17.79
CA LEU A 135 -25.75 9.52 18.18
C LEU A 135 -26.97 8.58 18.25
N TYR A 136 -27.01 7.52 17.43
CA TYR A 136 -28.08 6.51 17.49
C TYR A 136 -27.84 5.45 18.56
N ASP A 137 -26.58 5.04 18.77
CA ASP A 137 -26.18 4.06 19.78
C ASP A 137 -24.96 4.56 20.59
N PRO A 138 -25.17 5.45 21.59
CA PRO A 138 -24.09 6.05 22.37
C PRO A 138 -23.34 5.10 23.30
N LYS A 139 -23.71 3.80 23.36
CA LYS A 139 -23.05 2.79 24.19
C LYS A 139 -22.21 1.81 23.37
N ASN A 140 -22.11 2.02 22.06
CA ASN A 140 -21.41 1.12 21.18
C ASN A 140 -19.89 1.23 21.30
N THR A 141 -19.28 0.32 22.05
CA THR A 141 -17.84 0.33 22.34
C THR A 141 -16.97 0.21 21.08
N LYS A 142 -17.42 -0.55 20.07
CA LYS A 142 -16.69 -0.68 18.79
C LYS A 142 -16.59 0.66 18.07
N LEU A 143 -17.70 1.41 17.97
CA LEU A 143 -17.69 2.74 17.35
C LEU A 143 -16.83 3.73 18.12
N TYR A 144 -16.81 3.67 19.46
CA TYR A 144 -15.89 4.50 20.25
C TYR A 144 -14.43 4.19 19.95
N HIS A 145 -14.05 2.92 19.87
CA HIS A 145 -12.68 2.54 19.53
C HIS A 145 -12.29 3.04 18.13
N CYS A 146 -13.14 2.84 17.13
CA CYS A 146 -12.91 3.36 15.79
C CYS A 146 -12.80 4.89 15.78
N ARG A 147 -13.70 5.59 16.50
CA ARG A 147 -13.69 7.04 16.62
C ARG A 147 -12.39 7.53 17.26
N HIS A 148 -11.97 6.91 18.35
CA HIS A 148 -10.73 7.25 19.05
C HIS A 148 -9.51 7.06 18.15
N ALA A 149 -9.45 5.95 17.41
CA ALA A 149 -8.39 5.70 16.43
C ALA A 149 -8.33 6.81 15.36
N VAL A 150 -9.49 7.25 14.84
CA VAL A 150 -9.55 8.35 13.87
C VAL A 150 -9.12 9.68 14.49
N MET A 151 -9.52 9.98 15.72
CA MET A 151 -9.12 11.20 16.45
C MET A 151 -7.60 11.27 16.62
N GLU A 152 -6.97 10.18 17.04
CA GLU A 152 -5.52 10.10 17.19
C GLU A 152 -4.82 10.42 15.86
N LYS A 153 -5.35 9.95 14.73
CA LYS A 153 -4.77 10.22 13.41
C LYS A 153 -4.99 11.65 12.92
N LEU A 154 -6.13 12.27 13.25
CA LEU A 154 -6.37 13.69 12.93
C LEU A 154 -5.38 14.63 13.62
N GLN A 155 -4.82 14.20 14.76
CA GLN A 155 -3.81 14.97 15.50
C GLN A 155 -2.39 14.79 14.95
N LYS A 156 -2.14 13.74 14.15
CA LYS A 156 -0.82 13.46 13.59
C LYS A 156 -0.64 14.22 12.26
N PRO A 157 0.48 14.94 12.07
CA PRO A 157 0.74 15.65 10.83
C PRO A 157 0.87 14.66 9.66
N ARG A 158 0.30 15.03 8.51
CA ARG A 158 0.51 14.33 7.24
C ARG A 158 1.55 15.06 6.43
N ILE A 159 2.41 14.30 5.76
CA ILE A 159 3.36 14.87 4.82
C ILE A 159 2.71 14.79 3.44
N SER A 160 2.38 15.94 2.88
CA SER A 160 1.83 16.07 1.53
C SER A 160 2.35 17.36 0.92
N GLU A 161 2.26 17.52 -0.40
CA GLU A 161 2.68 18.74 -1.11
C GLU A 161 1.70 19.93 -0.88
N GLN A 162 1.26 20.15 0.36
CA GLN A 162 0.45 21.31 0.71
C GLN A 162 1.27 22.59 0.44
N GLY A 163 0.89 23.32 -0.61
CA GLY A 163 1.46 24.63 -0.96
C GLY A 163 2.04 24.75 -2.37
N ARG A 164 2.22 23.66 -3.13
CA ARG A 164 2.81 23.71 -4.49
C ARG A 164 1.82 23.62 -5.65
N GLY A 165 0.52 23.82 -5.41
CA GLY A 165 -0.51 23.83 -6.47
C GLY A 165 -0.67 22.53 -7.27
N GLY A 166 0.04 21.46 -6.88
CA GLY A 166 -0.04 20.14 -7.48
C GLY A 166 -1.31 19.41 -7.07
N ASN A 167 -1.80 18.52 -7.94
CA ASN A 167 -2.79 17.54 -7.54
C ASN A 167 -2.09 16.57 -6.58
N ASN A 168 -2.41 16.65 -5.27
CA ASN A 168 -1.86 15.81 -4.20
C ASN A 168 -2.34 14.35 -4.31
N GLU A 169 -2.06 13.71 -5.44
CA GLU A 169 -2.49 12.36 -5.80
C GLU A 169 -2.00 11.31 -4.78
N ILE A 170 -0.81 11.53 -4.21
CA ILE A 170 -0.26 10.73 -3.12
C ILE A 170 0.12 11.58 -1.90
N TYR A 171 0.20 10.93 -0.74
CA TYR A 171 0.76 11.50 0.50
C TYR A 171 1.48 10.43 1.31
N LEU A 172 2.29 10.86 2.29
CA LEU A 172 2.94 9.95 3.23
C LEU A 172 2.24 10.02 4.59
N THR A 173 2.03 8.85 5.18
CA THR A 173 1.60 8.68 6.57
C THR A 173 2.54 7.68 7.24
N PRO A 174 2.88 7.83 8.54
CA PRO A 174 3.67 6.83 9.23
C PRO A 174 3.09 5.43 8.99
N LEU A 175 3.94 4.44 8.72
CA LEU A 175 3.50 3.04 8.62
C LEU A 175 3.03 2.57 10.00
N GLN A 176 2.01 1.72 10.04
CA GLN A 176 1.28 1.35 11.24
C GLN A 176 0.77 -0.08 11.09
N ALA A 177 0.51 -0.78 12.19
CA ALA A 177 0.05 -2.17 12.15
C ALA A 177 -1.25 -2.38 11.32
N TYR A 178 -2.18 -1.43 11.34
CA TYR A 178 -3.43 -1.54 10.55
C TYR A 178 -3.21 -1.45 9.04
N HIS A 179 -2.01 -1.09 8.58
CA HIS A 179 -1.64 -1.10 7.17
C HIS A 179 -1.26 -2.50 6.67
N LEU A 180 -1.10 -3.50 7.55
CA LEU A 180 -0.65 -4.86 7.21
C LEU A 180 -1.40 -5.46 6.03
N GLU A 181 -2.73 -5.41 6.01
CA GLU A 181 -3.52 -6.02 4.94
C GLU A 181 -3.20 -5.38 3.58
N SER A 182 -3.23 -4.05 3.50
CA SER A 182 -2.90 -3.32 2.28
C SER A 182 -1.42 -3.42 1.90
N PHE A 183 -0.51 -3.46 2.88
CA PHE A 183 0.91 -3.74 2.65
C PHE A 183 1.08 -5.11 1.99
N SER A 184 0.47 -6.15 2.56
CA SER A 184 0.58 -7.52 2.06
C SER A 184 0.06 -7.70 0.63
N TRP A 185 -0.84 -6.82 0.20
CA TRP A 185 -1.34 -6.81 -1.17
C TRP A 185 -0.31 -6.25 -2.16
N GLN A 186 0.44 -5.22 -1.76
CA GLN A 186 1.47 -4.60 -2.59
C GLN A 186 2.80 -5.35 -2.53
N TYR A 187 2.99 -6.20 -1.53
CA TYR A 187 4.23 -6.91 -1.25
C TYR A 187 4.36 -8.16 -2.11
N SER A 188 5.26 -8.13 -3.10
CA SER A 188 5.52 -9.24 -4.01
C SER A 188 6.94 -9.78 -3.87
N GLN A 189 7.20 -10.94 -4.49
CA GLN A 189 8.55 -11.49 -4.56
C GLN A 189 9.54 -10.54 -5.26
N SER A 190 9.11 -9.84 -6.31
CA SER A 190 9.97 -8.85 -6.98
C SER A 190 10.32 -7.67 -6.07
N VAL A 191 9.34 -7.17 -5.30
CA VAL A 191 9.56 -6.12 -4.29
C VAL A 191 10.56 -6.59 -3.24
N MET A 192 10.37 -7.79 -2.72
CA MET A 192 11.25 -8.40 -1.72
C MET A 192 12.70 -8.49 -2.21
N GLU A 193 12.91 -9.05 -3.42
CA GLU A 193 14.24 -9.25 -4.01
C GLU A 193 14.93 -7.92 -4.33
N LEU A 194 14.21 -6.97 -4.95
CA LEU A 194 14.80 -5.70 -5.37
C LEU A 194 15.06 -4.74 -4.22
N CYS A 195 14.44 -4.95 -3.06
CA CYS A 195 14.53 -4.07 -1.90
C CYS A 195 15.20 -4.73 -0.69
N ASN A 196 15.63 -5.99 -0.82
CA ASN A 196 16.23 -6.78 0.26
C ASN A 196 15.36 -6.82 1.52
N LEU A 197 14.05 -7.06 1.33
CA LEU A 197 13.07 -7.13 2.40
C LEU A 197 12.84 -8.60 2.83
N CYS A 198 12.20 -8.81 3.98
CA CYS A 198 11.99 -10.15 4.55
C CYS A 198 10.89 -10.95 3.80
N ASP A 199 11.06 -12.27 3.67
CA ASP A 199 10.01 -13.17 3.19
C ASP A 199 9.00 -13.43 4.32
N PHE A 200 7.98 -12.57 4.44
CA PHE A 200 6.94 -12.71 5.47
C PHE A 200 5.98 -13.86 5.13
N ARG A 201 6.01 -14.92 5.92
CA ARG A 201 5.17 -16.12 5.73
C ARG A 201 3.82 -16.01 6.44
N CYS A 202 3.74 -15.15 7.45
CA CYS A 202 2.52 -14.85 8.18
C CYS A 202 2.51 -13.41 8.70
N ASP A 203 1.33 -12.98 9.15
CA ASP A 203 1.07 -11.66 9.71
C ASP A 203 1.94 -11.37 10.95
N ASP A 204 2.20 -12.38 11.79
CA ASP A 204 3.02 -12.22 13.01
C ASP A 204 4.49 -11.91 12.69
N GLU A 205 5.05 -12.52 11.64
CA GLU A 205 6.42 -12.21 11.19
C GLU A 205 6.54 -10.76 10.71
N TRP A 206 5.52 -10.26 9.99
CA TRP A 206 5.47 -8.86 9.58
C TRP A 206 5.32 -7.92 10.77
N LEU A 207 4.47 -8.27 11.76
CA LEU A 207 4.27 -7.46 12.96
C LEU A 207 5.55 -7.38 13.79
N GLY A 208 6.29 -8.48 13.95
CA GLY A 208 7.59 -8.49 14.61
C GLY A 208 8.59 -7.57 13.92
N TRP A 209 8.72 -7.69 12.59
CA TRP A 209 9.55 -6.77 11.79
C TRP A 209 9.12 -5.31 11.93
N PHE A 210 7.81 -5.04 11.90
CA PHE A 210 7.29 -3.69 12.06
C PHE A 210 7.65 -3.11 13.44
N ASP A 211 7.51 -3.89 14.52
CA ASP A 211 7.87 -3.47 15.87
C ASP A 211 9.37 -3.17 15.99
N ASP A 212 10.23 -4.01 15.40
CA ASP A 212 11.68 -3.77 15.35
C ASP A 212 12.00 -2.45 14.61
N MET A 213 11.34 -2.19 13.48
CA MET A 213 11.51 -0.95 12.72
C MET A 213 10.99 0.30 13.47
N GLN A 214 9.99 0.16 14.34
CA GLN A 214 9.50 1.27 15.18
C GLN A 214 10.44 1.60 16.34
N GLN A 215 11.25 0.64 16.79
CA GLN A 215 12.21 0.84 17.90
C GLN A 215 13.50 1.53 17.45
N GLU A 216 13.80 1.52 16.15
CA GLU A 216 14.98 2.18 15.58
C GLU A 216 14.79 3.71 15.53
N MET A 217 15.27 4.43 16.55
CA MET A 217 15.04 5.87 16.72
C MET A 217 15.48 6.76 15.54
N SER A 218 16.49 6.34 14.79
CA SER A 218 17.01 7.07 13.63
C SER A 218 16.19 6.86 12.36
N ARG A 219 15.28 5.87 12.34
CA ARG A 219 14.49 5.49 11.18
C ARG A 219 13.07 6.03 11.28
N THR A 220 12.55 6.52 10.17
CA THR A 220 11.13 6.78 10.02
C THR A 220 10.61 6.05 8.79
N LEU A 221 9.55 5.27 8.99
CA LEU A 221 8.91 4.45 7.98
C LEU A 221 7.53 4.99 7.65
N PHE A 222 7.25 5.20 6.37
CA PHE A 222 5.98 5.73 5.89
C PHE A 222 5.33 4.78 4.87
N ALA A 223 4.01 4.68 4.94
CA ALA A 223 3.20 4.20 3.84
C ALA A 223 3.06 5.30 2.79
N VAL A 224 3.19 4.93 1.52
CA VAL A 224 2.85 5.77 0.37
C VAL A 224 1.38 5.53 0.05
N VAL A 225 0.54 6.54 0.24
CA VAL A 225 -0.91 6.39 0.09
C VAL A 225 -1.38 7.19 -1.11
N HIS A 226 -1.98 6.50 -2.08
CA HIS A 226 -2.74 7.09 -3.17
C HIS A 226 -4.15 7.45 -2.69
N ARG A 227 -4.63 8.63 -3.09
CA ARG A 227 -5.96 9.12 -2.70
C ARG A 227 -7.10 8.20 -3.07
N GLU A 228 -6.95 7.50 -4.19
CA GLU A 228 -7.95 6.56 -4.68
C GLU A 228 -7.62 5.13 -4.30
N TRP A 229 -6.36 4.71 -4.28
CA TRP A 229 -6.05 3.27 -4.17
C TRP A 229 -5.58 2.84 -2.78
N GLY A 230 -5.52 3.76 -1.82
CA GLY A 230 -4.95 3.46 -0.51
C GLY A 230 -3.44 3.25 -0.61
N ILE A 231 -2.89 2.32 0.16
CA ILE A 231 -1.43 2.08 0.16
C ILE A 231 -0.99 1.48 -1.16
N ILE A 232 0.02 2.10 -1.76
CA ILE A 232 0.65 1.68 -3.00
C ILE A 232 2.14 1.33 -2.84
N GLY A 233 2.69 1.47 -1.63
CA GLY A 233 4.07 1.15 -1.33
C GLY A 233 4.55 1.74 0.00
N CYS A 234 5.86 1.71 0.23
CA CYS A 234 6.48 2.28 1.41
C CYS A 234 7.76 3.05 1.07
N VAL A 235 8.07 4.04 1.91
CA VAL A 235 9.34 4.76 1.92
C VAL A 235 9.90 4.78 3.34
N SER A 236 11.22 4.69 3.46
CA SER A 236 11.93 4.74 4.73
C SER A 236 13.07 5.74 4.64
N LEU A 237 13.25 6.54 5.69
CA LEU A 237 14.38 7.46 5.82
C LEU A 237 15.07 7.21 7.15
N GLN A 238 16.39 7.06 7.11
CA GLN A 238 17.24 7.11 8.29
C GLN A 238 18.06 8.39 8.26
N VAL A 239 18.21 9.09 9.38
CA VAL A 239 19.05 10.30 9.47
C VAL A 239 20.01 10.20 10.65
N PHE A 240 21.29 10.39 10.37
CA PHE A 240 22.36 10.43 11.36
C PHE A 240 23.21 11.69 11.16
N ASP A 241 23.29 12.56 12.16
CA ASP A 241 24.03 13.83 12.10
C ASP A 241 23.72 14.65 10.83
N GLY A 242 22.45 14.71 10.45
CA GLY A 242 21.99 15.40 9.24
C GLY A 242 22.32 14.70 7.91
N ILE A 243 22.79 13.45 7.94
CA ILE A 243 23.03 12.64 6.74
C ILE A 243 21.91 11.62 6.61
N GLY A 244 21.12 11.75 5.55
CA GLY A 244 20.03 10.84 5.24
C GLY A 244 20.47 9.60 4.47
N PHE A 245 19.79 8.48 4.69
CA PHE A 245 19.79 7.32 3.80
C PHE A 245 18.35 6.86 3.60
N PHE A 246 17.89 6.77 2.34
CA PHE A 246 16.51 6.38 2.07
C PHE A 246 16.36 5.07 1.31
N TYR A 247 15.20 4.46 1.50
CA TYR A 247 14.72 3.29 0.78
C TYR A 247 13.29 3.55 0.31
N TYR A 248 12.90 2.96 -0.81
CA TYR A 248 11.51 2.97 -1.24
C TYR A 248 11.18 1.75 -2.07
N TRP A 249 9.90 1.41 -2.09
CA TRP A 249 9.33 0.46 -3.02
C TRP A 249 7.86 0.78 -3.26
N LEU A 250 7.36 0.36 -4.42
CA LEU A 250 5.96 0.44 -4.78
C LEU A 250 5.49 -0.93 -5.25
N GLY A 251 4.22 -1.24 -5.00
CA GLY A 251 3.57 -2.40 -5.60
C GLY A 251 3.66 -2.34 -7.11
N GLU A 252 3.74 -3.51 -7.75
CA GLU A 252 4.04 -3.66 -9.18
C GLU A 252 3.08 -2.83 -10.07
N ASP A 253 1.80 -2.81 -9.71
CA ASP A 253 0.74 -2.07 -10.41
C ASP A 253 0.94 -0.55 -10.43
N PHE A 254 1.78 -0.01 -9.53
CA PHE A 254 2.03 1.42 -9.35
C PHE A 254 3.43 1.86 -9.81
N GLN A 255 4.23 0.91 -10.34
CA GLN A 255 5.54 1.21 -10.89
C GLN A 255 5.43 1.88 -12.26
N ALA A 256 6.48 2.60 -12.67
CA ALA A 256 6.53 3.37 -13.92
C ALA A 256 5.46 4.49 -14.12
N CYS A 257 4.53 4.67 -13.17
CA CYS A 257 3.54 5.75 -13.18
C CYS A 257 4.05 7.10 -12.64
N GLY A 258 5.32 7.17 -12.21
CA GLY A 258 5.92 8.38 -11.64
C GLY A 258 5.67 8.56 -10.13
N PHE A 259 4.98 7.64 -9.46
CA PHE A 259 4.74 7.69 -8.02
C PHE A 259 6.00 7.57 -7.18
N GLY A 260 7.00 6.79 -7.61
CA GLY A 260 8.24 6.59 -6.86
C GLY A 260 8.97 7.92 -6.61
N PRO A 261 9.32 8.67 -7.66
CA PRO A 261 9.90 10.00 -7.51
C PRO A 261 9.05 10.97 -6.68
N LYS A 262 7.71 10.98 -6.85
CA LYS A 262 6.83 11.82 -6.03
C LYS A 262 6.94 11.46 -4.54
N ALA A 263 6.92 10.16 -4.20
CA ALA A 263 7.02 9.69 -2.82
C ALA A 263 8.38 10.03 -2.19
N VAL A 264 9.47 9.89 -2.96
CA VAL A 264 10.81 10.25 -2.50
C VAL A 264 10.95 11.76 -2.29
N ASN A 265 10.38 12.61 -3.17
CA ASN A 265 10.38 14.06 -2.94
C ASN A 265 9.68 14.44 -1.63
N LEU A 266 8.50 13.85 -1.36
CA LEU A 266 7.81 14.05 -0.08
C LEU A 266 8.66 13.62 1.12
N LEU A 267 9.39 12.50 0.99
CA LEU A 267 10.28 11.99 2.03
C LEU A 267 11.49 12.92 2.25
N LEU A 268 12.08 13.43 1.17
CA LEU A 268 13.22 14.35 1.23
C LEU A 268 12.80 15.68 1.85
N ASP A 269 11.67 16.26 1.42
CA ASP A 269 11.11 17.47 2.01
C ASP A 269 10.89 17.29 3.53
N TYR A 270 10.36 16.14 3.95
CA TYR A 270 10.25 15.80 5.37
C TYR A 270 11.61 15.75 6.08
N GLY A 271 12.59 15.06 5.50
CA GLY A 271 13.94 14.96 6.06
C GLY A 271 14.60 16.34 6.23
N TYR A 272 14.52 17.19 5.21
CA TYR A 272 15.08 18.56 5.25
C TYR A 272 14.38 19.44 6.28
N CYS A 273 13.04 19.42 6.32
CA CYS A 273 12.27 20.33 7.17
C CYS A 273 12.12 19.86 8.62
N THR A 274 12.23 18.56 8.90
CA THR A 274 11.86 17.99 10.21
C THR A 274 13.00 17.25 10.89
N MET A 275 13.95 16.70 10.12
CA MET A 275 15.04 15.87 10.65
C MET A 275 16.42 16.52 10.51
N GLU A 276 16.47 17.81 10.18
CA GLU A 276 17.72 18.57 9.97
C GLU A 276 18.68 17.89 8.98
N MET A 277 18.12 17.15 8.01
CA MET A 277 18.89 16.50 6.96
C MET A 277 19.53 17.56 6.06
N ASN A 278 20.78 17.38 5.67
CA ASN A 278 21.55 18.30 4.83
C ASN A 278 21.98 17.65 3.49
N CYS A 279 22.11 16.32 3.48
CA CYS A 279 22.38 15.51 2.30
C CYS A 279 21.68 14.16 2.44
N CYS A 280 21.57 13.43 1.34
CA CYS A 280 20.94 12.13 1.31
C CYS A 280 21.73 11.16 0.43
N TYR A 281 21.81 9.91 0.88
CA TYR A 281 22.37 8.79 0.16
C TYR A 281 21.28 7.76 -0.15
N ALA A 282 21.55 6.97 -1.18
CA ALA A 282 20.79 5.77 -1.47
C ALA A 282 21.65 4.78 -2.22
N LYS A 283 21.15 3.54 -2.28
CA LYS A 283 21.75 2.46 -3.06
C LYS A 283 20.72 1.85 -3.99
N VAL A 284 21.18 1.38 -5.14
CA VAL A 284 20.34 0.73 -6.15
C VAL A 284 21.10 -0.48 -6.67
N TYR A 285 20.44 -1.63 -6.78
CA TYR A 285 21.03 -2.78 -7.48
C TYR A 285 21.31 -2.45 -8.95
N GLN A 286 22.47 -2.84 -9.45
CA GLN A 286 22.97 -2.57 -10.80
C GLN A 286 21.99 -3.00 -11.90
N HIS A 287 21.23 -4.07 -11.66
CA HIS A 287 20.24 -4.58 -12.61
C HIS A 287 18.87 -3.88 -12.50
N ASN A 288 18.62 -3.08 -11.46
CA ASN A 288 17.36 -2.35 -11.24
C ASN A 288 17.33 -1.03 -12.05
N ILE A 289 17.25 -1.20 -13.38
CA ILE A 289 17.20 -0.10 -14.36
C ILE A 289 16.11 0.93 -14.06
N PRO A 290 14.87 0.55 -13.66
CA PRO A 290 13.84 1.52 -13.30
C PRO A 290 14.27 2.46 -12.16
N SER A 291 14.86 1.92 -11.10
CA SER A 291 15.31 2.72 -9.94
C SER A 291 16.49 3.62 -10.30
N HIS A 292 17.41 3.16 -11.14
CA HIS A 292 18.48 4.01 -11.69
C HIS A 292 17.95 5.22 -12.47
N LYS A 293 16.85 5.05 -13.23
CA LYS A 293 16.21 6.17 -13.95
C LYS A 293 15.49 7.10 -12.97
N ALA A 294 14.78 6.55 -11.99
CA ALA A 294 14.05 7.32 -10.99
C ALA A 294 14.99 8.18 -10.13
N ILE A 295 16.05 7.59 -9.58
CA ILE A 295 16.99 8.28 -8.70
C ILE A 295 17.75 9.41 -9.41
N LYS A 296 18.10 9.22 -10.70
CA LYS A 296 18.69 10.29 -11.52
C LYS A 296 17.73 11.45 -11.78
N LYS A 297 16.43 11.16 -12.01
CA LYS A 297 15.41 12.20 -12.17
C LYS A 297 15.21 13.03 -10.90
N LEU A 298 15.50 12.45 -9.74
CA LEU A 298 15.49 13.13 -8.44
C LEU A 298 16.74 14.00 -8.19
N GLY A 299 17.68 14.03 -9.14
CA GLY A 299 18.89 14.85 -9.03
C GLY A 299 20.05 14.19 -8.27
N PHE A 300 19.93 12.91 -7.91
CA PHE A 300 21.05 12.19 -7.30
C PHE A 300 22.16 11.92 -8.33
N GLU A 301 23.40 12.12 -7.88
CA GLU A 301 24.60 11.81 -8.63
C GLU A 301 25.13 10.42 -8.24
N MET A 302 25.55 9.64 -9.22
CA MET A 302 26.15 8.32 -8.98
C MET A 302 27.56 8.50 -8.40
N LEU A 303 27.87 7.78 -7.32
CA LEU A 303 29.16 7.85 -6.67
C LEU A 303 30.16 6.87 -7.30
N PRO A 304 31.45 7.24 -7.40
CA PRO A 304 32.49 6.39 -7.97
C PRO A 304 33.04 5.41 -6.91
N PHE A 305 32.17 4.70 -6.21
CA PHE A 305 32.53 3.73 -5.16
C PHE A 305 31.96 2.37 -5.52
N SER A 306 32.66 1.31 -5.14
CA SER A 306 32.18 -0.07 -5.29
C SER A 306 31.95 -0.68 -3.92
N ALA A 307 30.84 -1.39 -3.75
CA ALA A 307 30.62 -2.25 -2.60
C ALA A 307 31.56 -3.47 -2.66
N LEU A 308 31.99 -3.96 -1.50
CA LEU A 308 32.76 -5.19 -1.38
C LEU A 308 31.87 -6.44 -1.48
N PRO A 309 32.45 -7.61 -1.80
CA PRO A 309 31.73 -8.88 -1.77
C PRO A 309 30.99 -9.12 -0.44
N PRO A 310 29.76 -9.66 -0.46
CA PRO A 310 28.99 -10.16 -1.61
C PRO A 310 28.05 -9.12 -2.27
N TYR A 311 28.28 -7.81 -2.05
CA TYR A 311 27.36 -6.73 -2.44
C TYR A 311 27.80 -5.97 -3.69
N GLU A 312 28.67 -6.53 -4.53
CA GLU A 312 29.29 -5.82 -5.67
C GLU A 312 28.28 -5.32 -6.71
N ASN A 313 27.05 -5.83 -6.66
CA ASN A 313 25.95 -5.39 -7.51
C ASN A 313 25.24 -4.12 -6.98
N GLU A 314 25.68 -3.51 -5.88
CA GLU A 314 25.06 -2.29 -5.34
C GLU A 314 25.79 -1.02 -5.79
N VAL A 315 25.02 -0.04 -6.26
CA VAL A 315 25.52 1.25 -6.76
C VAL A 315 25.02 2.36 -5.86
N PHE A 316 25.93 3.23 -5.41
CA PHE A 316 25.61 4.32 -4.48
C PHE A 316 25.34 5.65 -5.19
N TYR A 317 24.47 6.43 -4.57
CA TYR A 317 23.99 7.71 -5.04
C TYR A 317 24.05 8.77 -3.94
N TYR A 318 24.26 10.02 -4.34
CA TYR A 318 24.34 11.17 -3.44
C TYR A 318 23.49 12.34 -3.93
N LEU A 319 22.79 12.99 -3.00
CA LEU A 319 22.11 14.26 -3.20
C LEU A 319 22.54 15.25 -2.10
N GLY A 320 23.08 16.40 -2.50
CA GLY A 320 23.50 17.44 -1.58
C GLY A 320 24.48 18.43 -2.21
N ASN A 321 25.06 19.29 -1.38
CA ASN A 321 26.08 20.23 -1.82
C ASN A 321 27.31 19.50 -2.39
N LYS A 322 27.96 20.09 -3.40
CA LYS A 322 29.16 19.51 -4.01
C LYS A 322 30.27 19.28 -2.97
N ARG A 323 30.84 18.09 -2.97
CA ARG A 323 31.92 17.65 -2.08
C ARG A 323 32.94 16.82 -2.86
N THR A 324 34.15 16.66 -2.32
CA THR A 324 35.16 15.81 -2.93
C THR A 324 34.85 14.33 -2.71
N ASN A 325 35.30 13.46 -3.61
CA ASN A 325 35.10 12.01 -3.47
C ASN A 325 35.68 11.45 -2.16
N SER A 326 36.78 12.01 -1.65
CA SER A 326 37.36 11.58 -0.36
C SER A 326 36.43 11.87 0.82
N VAL A 327 35.80 13.06 0.83
CA VAL A 327 34.82 13.42 1.86
C VAL A 327 33.58 12.53 1.75
N LEU A 328 33.03 12.37 0.55
CA LEU A 328 31.85 11.54 0.31
C LEU A 328 32.10 10.07 0.67
N PHE A 329 33.30 9.54 0.41
CA PHE A 329 33.69 8.19 0.77
C PHE A 329 33.72 7.98 2.28
N MET A 330 34.39 8.88 3.02
CA MET A 330 34.46 8.81 4.47
C MET A 330 33.09 8.98 5.12
N GLU A 331 32.27 9.89 4.59
CA GLU A 331 30.89 10.13 5.06
C GLU A 331 30.02 8.89 4.87
N LEU A 332 29.98 8.32 3.65
CA LEU A 332 29.19 7.13 3.36
C LEU A 332 29.66 5.93 4.18
N ARG A 333 30.97 5.70 4.31
CA ARG A 333 31.50 4.60 5.11
C ARG A 333 31.12 4.73 6.59
N ARG A 334 31.14 5.95 7.13
CA ARG A 334 30.69 6.24 8.49
C ARG A 334 29.19 5.98 8.64
N LEU A 335 28.38 6.44 7.69
CA LEU A 335 26.94 6.22 7.65
C LEU A 335 26.59 4.73 7.64
N LEU A 336 27.21 3.93 6.76
CA LEU A 336 26.99 2.48 6.68
C LEU A 336 27.28 1.76 8.01
N ARG A 337 28.31 2.19 8.75
CA ARG A 337 28.62 1.67 10.08
C ARG A 337 27.57 2.05 11.12
N TYR A 338 27.04 3.27 11.07
CA TYR A 338 25.96 3.68 11.98
C TYR A 338 24.66 2.93 11.73
N MET A 339 24.40 2.56 10.48
CA MET A 339 23.25 1.76 10.07
C MET A 339 23.43 0.26 10.38
N ASP A 340 24.51 -0.12 11.08
CA ASP A 340 24.91 -1.51 11.32
C ASP A 340 24.91 -2.36 10.03
N SER A 341 25.32 -1.75 8.92
CA SER A 341 25.36 -2.44 7.64
C SER A 341 26.59 -3.34 7.56
N ALA A 342 26.39 -4.59 7.13
CA ALA A 342 27.48 -5.50 6.78
C ALA A 342 28.26 -5.05 5.52
N LEU A 343 27.79 -4.00 4.84
CA LEU A 343 28.41 -3.47 3.63
C LEU A 343 29.62 -2.61 3.95
N ASP A 344 30.75 -2.89 3.30
CA ASP A 344 31.90 -1.97 3.24
C ASP A 344 32.17 -1.60 1.77
N ILE A 345 32.85 -0.48 1.57
CA ILE A 345 33.07 0.14 0.26
C ILE A 345 34.54 0.37 -0.02
N LEU A 346 34.90 0.30 -1.30
CA LEU A 346 36.19 0.75 -1.80
C LEU A 346 36.01 2.00 -2.66
N PRO A 347 36.96 2.96 -2.61
CA PRO A 347 37.01 3.97 -3.64
C PRO A 347 37.27 3.23 -4.95
N ASN A 348 36.61 3.61 -6.05
CA ASN A 348 37.03 3.12 -7.34
C ASN A 348 38.44 3.67 -7.57
N GLN A 349 39.46 2.84 -7.29
CA GLN A 349 40.77 3.04 -7.87
C GLN A 349 40.50 3.13 -9.37
N CYS A 350 41.00 4.17 -10.02
CA CYS A 350 40.93 4.32 -11.46
C CYS A 350 41.10 2.92 -12.08
N PHE A 351 40.03 2.35 -12.65
CA PHE A 351 40.14 1.18 -13.50
C PHE A 351 41.00 1.65 -14.66
N ASN A 352 42.31 1.56 -14.47
CA ASN A 352 43.28 1.83 -15.50
C ASN A 352 42.95 0.81 -16.57
N LYS A 353 42.57 1.35 -17.73
CA LYS A 353 42.23 0.62 -18.95
C LYS A 353 43.47 -0.19 -19.40
N ASN A 354 43.77 -1.29 -18.74
CA ASN A 354 44.53 -2.37 -19.34
C ASN A 354 43.53 -3.21 -20.15
N LYS A 355 43.04 -2.62 -21.26
CA LYS A 355 42.60 -3.42 -22.40
C LYS A 355 43.90 -3.88 -23.07
N PRO A 356 44.21 -5.19 -23.14
CA PRO A 356 45.24 -5.66 -24.06
C PRO A 356 44.80 -5.31 -25.49
N ALA A 357 45.78 -4.82 -26.27
CA ALA A 357 45.64 -4.35 -27.64
C ALA A 357 45.24 -5.46 -28.62
#